data_AF-A0A1E4FJY7-F1
#
_entry.id   AF-A0A1E4FJY7-F1
#
_cell.length_a   1.000
_cell.length_b   1.000
_cell.length_c   1.000
_cell.angle_alpha   90.00
_cell.angle_beta   90.00
_cell.angle_gamma   90.00
#
_symmetry.space_group_name_H-M   'P 1'
#
loop_
_entity.id
_entity.type
_entity.pdbx_description
1 polymer ?
#
loop_
_entity_poly.entity_id
_entity_poly.type
_entity_poly.pdbx_seq_one_letter_code
_entity_poly.pdbx_strand_id
1 'polypeptide(L)'
;MSAPIYRDPIQDGAADPVVVRKEGTDEWWMFYTNRRAQMDEPGFGWIHGSPIGIAVSTDGGGSWTYRGTVKGLDAPDDDGLNTHWAPEIIWAEGQYHMFLSYITGTPTHWKVARTITHFTSPDLENWTRVGPLKLSSNNCIDACVFRSPDGLWRLWYKDEGQGSSTWSATSTDMMDWKLEGLVLPGSPEAPPHEGPNVFEMGGWYWLITDEWRGQAVYRSDDTLNWTRQGIVGGEPGSDPMDKKYVRHADVVVNGDHAALYYFTHCQWDEVGQPEGPPDVTARATAIHQARLSVVDGKLVFERDVPAGLALLA
;
A
#
# COMPACT_ATOMS: atom_id res chain seq x y z
N MET A 1 15.44 -15.47 7.75
CA MET A 1 14.09 -16.02 7.75
C MET A 1 13.15 -14.84 7.88
N SER A 2 12.05 -14.84 7.13
CA SER A 2 11.12 -13.72 6.86
C SER A 2 10.33 -13.19 8.08
N ALA A 3 11.01 -13.07 9.22
CA ALA A 3 10.46 -12.57 10.46
C ALA A 3 9.84 -11.16 10.27
N PRO A 4 8.75 -10.86 10.99
CA PRO A 4 8.18 -9.51 10.96
C PRO A 4 9.23 -8.46 11.32
N ILE A 5 9.25 -7.37 10.55
CA ILE A 5 10.12 -6.22 10.82
C ILE A 5 9.42 -5.19 11.71
N TYR A 6 8.07 -5.21 11.74
CA TYR A 6 7.30 -4.24 12.49
C TYR A 6 5.91 -4.76 12.87
N ARG A 7 5.50 -4.45 14.10
CA ARG A 7 4.11 -4.55 14.58
C ARG A 7 3.78 -3.23 15.25
N ASP A 8 2.58 -2.73 14.98
CA ASP A 8 2.11 -1.53 15.65
C ASP A 8 1.95 -1.80 17.17
N PRO A 9 2.54 -0.99 18.05
CA PRO A 9 2.53 -1.26 19.49
C PRO A 9 1.23 -0.83 20.19
N ILE A 10 0.28 -0.21 19.48
CA ILE A 10 -0.94 0.39 20.05
C ILE A 10 -2.18 -0.42 19.69
N GLN A 11 -2.42 -0.64 18.40
CA GLN A 11 -3.58 -1.32 17.84
C GLN A 11 -3.24 -2.70 17.26
N ASP A 12 -1.96 -3.03 17.10
CA ASP A 12 -1.48 -4.31 16.55
C ASP A 12 -2.05 -4.61 15.15
N GLY A 13 -2.31 -3.56 14.37
CA GLY A 13 -2.99 -3.62 13.07
C GLY A 13 -2.24 -2.87 11.97
N ALA A 14 -0.90 -2.95 11.94
CA ALA A 14 -0.09 -2.34 10.88
C ALA A 14 -0.33 -3.03 9.52
N ALA A 15 -0.93 -2.33 8.56
CA ALA A 15 -1.26 -2.84 7.23
C ALA A 15 -1.00 -1.79 6.14
N ASP A 16 -0.98 -2.24 4.88
CA ASP A 16 -0.89 -1.38 3.69
C ASP A 16 0.24 -0.32 3.80
N PRO A 17 1.52 -0.75 3.97
CA PRO A 17 2.62 0.17 4.20
C PRO A 17 3.00 0.94 2.93
N VAL A 18 3.56 2.13 3.13
CA VAL A 18 4.42 2.84 2.17
C VAL A 18 5.69 3.28 2.87
N VAL A 19 6.85 3.14 2.21
CA VAL A 19 8.16 3.52 2.72
C VAL A 19 8.77 4.61 1.85
N VAL A 20 9.05 5.75 2.46
CA VAL A 20 9.59 6.93 1.77
C VAL A 20 10.80 7.48 2.52
N ARG A 21 11.80 7.96 1.78
CA ARG A 21 12.95 8.64 2.38
C ARG A 21 12.56 10.04 2.82
N LYS A 22 13.01 10.45 4.00
CA LYS A 22 12.92 11.85 4.40
C LYS A 22 14.06 12.64 3.76
N GLU A 23 13.72 13.44 2.76
CA GLU A 23 14.63 14.37 2.09
C GLU A 23 15.38 15.27 3.07
N GLY A 24 16.68 15.39 2.82
CA GLY A 24 17.63 16.08 3.68
C GLY A 24 18.10 15.27 4.89
N THR A 25 17.69 14.01 5.05
CA THR A 25 18.17 13.11 6.11
C THR A 25 18.49 11.71 5.56
N ASP A 26 19.10 10.86 6.39
CA ASP A 26 19.32 9.43 6.11
C ASP A 26 18.20 8.55 6.72
N GLU A 27 17.04 9.15 7.00
CA GLU A 27 15.92 8.44 7.62
C GLU A 27 14.94 7.89 6.58
N TRP A 28 14.46 6.68 6.83
CA TRP A 28 13.36 6.07 6.12
C TRP A 28 12.12 6.09 6.99
N TRP A 29 11.01 6.54 6.43
CA TRP A 29 9.73 6.67 7.11
C TRP A 29 8.72 5.71 6.49
N MET A 30 8.13 4.87 7.32
CA MET A 30 7.04 3.99 6.96
C MET A 30 5.73 4.58 7.46
N PHE A 31 4.78 4.75 6.56
CA PHE A 31 3.40 5.09 6.86
C PHE A 31 2.55 3.86 6.59
N TYR A 32 1.57 3.59 7.44
CA TYR A 32 0.76 2.37 7.32
C TYR A 32 -0.67 2.63 7.79
N THR A 33 -1.64 1.93 7.20
CA THR A 33 -2.98 1.81 7.77
C THR A 33 -2.86 1.21 9.18
N ASN A 34 -3.24 1.96 10.22
CA ASN A 34 -3.24 1.46 11.58
C ASN A 34 -4.62 0.92 11.95
N ARG A 35 -4.92 -0.30 11.51
CA ARG A 35 -6.20 -0.97 11.79
C ARG A 35 -6.39 -1.10 13.29
N ARG A 36 -7.61 -0.86 13.78
CA ARG A 36 -7.98 -0.92 15.20
C ARG A 36 -8.21 -2.38 15.64
N ALA A 37 -7.24 -3.26 15.40
CA ALA A 37 -7.42 -4.72 15.51
C ALA A 37 -7.81 -5.19 16.92
N GLN A 38 -7.40 -4.45 17.95
CA GLN A 38 -7.74 -4.70 19.36
C GLN A 38 -9.16 -4.26 19.76
N MET A 39 -9.87 -3.50 18.90
CA MET A 39 -11.19 -2.99 19.22
C MET A 39 -12.26 -4.05 18.92
N ASP A 40 -13.14 -4.28 19.90
CA ASP A 40 -14.33 -5.11 19.74
C ASP A 40 -15.47 -4.30 19.11
N GLU A 41 -15.35 -4.09 17.81
CA GLU A 41 -16.31 -3.35 16.99
C GLU A 41 -17.13 -4.32 16.12
N PRO A 42 -18.42 -4.04 15.88
CA PRO A 42 -19.24 -4.87 15.03
C PRO A 42 -18.78 -4.80 13.56
N GLY A 43 -18.84 -5.94 12.87
CA GLY A 43 -18.54 -6.05 11.44
C GLY A 43 -17.15 -5.54 11.10
N PHE A 44 -17.09 -4.58 10.17
CA PHE A 44 -15.82 -3.99 9.70
C PHE A 44 -15.39 -2.75 10.50
N GLY A 45 -16.01 -2.48 11.64
CA GLY A 45 -15.69 -1.31 12.46
C GLY A 45 -14.22 -1.29 12.92
N TRP A 46 -13.55 -2.42 13.07
CA TRP A 46 -12.12 -2.47 13.43
C TRP A 46 -11.18 -2.04 12.29
N ILE A 47 -11.63 -2.09 11.04
CA ILE A 47 -10.88 -1.61 9.86
C ILE A 47 -11.20 -0.13 9.59
N HIS A 48 -12.46 0.27 9.80
CA HIS A 48 -12.86 1.66 9.68
C HIS A 48 -12.45 2.47 10.92
N GLY A 49 -12.23 3.77 10.76
CA GLY A 49 -11.65 4.63 11.81
C GLY A 49 -10.15 4.45 12.00
N SER A 50 -9.48 3.85 11.03
CA SER A 50 -8.02 3.68 11.05
C SER A 50 -7.34 5.02 10.81
N PRO A 51 -6.41 5.46 11.68
CA PRO A 51 -5.46 6.52 11.35
C PRO A 51 -4.30 5.95 10.52
N ILE A 52 -3.45 6.84 10.01
CA ILE A 52 -2.15 6.45 9.44
C ILE A 52 -1.09 6.46 10.52
N GLY A 53 -0.52 5.30 10.82
CA GLY A 53 0.60 5.15 11.75
C GLY A 53 1.93 5.51 11.08
N ILE A 54 2.93 5.83 11.91
CA ILE A 54 4.27 6.22 11.47
C ILE A 54 5.31 5.36 12.20
N ALA A 55 6.24 4.77 11.47
CA ALA A 55 7.44 4.16 12.00
C ALA A 55 8.67 4.67 11.25
N VAL A 56 9.80 4.86 11.94
CA VAL A 56 11.03 5.42 11.36
C VAL A 56 12.20 4.47 11.54
N SER A 57 12.97 4.30 10.48
CA SER A 57 14.25 3.60 10.45
C SER A 57 15.39 4.59 10.21
N THR A 58 16.50 4.39 10.93
CA THR A 58 17.76 5.16 10.78
C THR A 58 18.93 4.25 10.41
N ASP A 59 18.65 3.00 10.04
CA ASP A 59 19.62 1.93 9.78
C ASP A 59 19.34 1.20 8.46
N GLY A 60 18.77 1.91 7.47
CA GLY A 60 18.49 1.36 6.14
C GLY A 60 17.37 0.31 6.11
N GLY A 61 16.36 0.45 6.97
CA GLY A 61 15.21 -0.45 7.06
C GLY A 61 15.44 -1.69 7.92
N GLY A 62 16.60 -1.79 8.60
CA GLY A 62 16.92 -2.92 9.47
C GLY A 62 16.08 -2.97 10.76
N SER A 63 15.71 -1.81 11.30
CA SER A 63 14.82 -1.67 12.45
C SER A 63 13.91 -0.45 12.34
N TRP A 64 12.72 -0.54 12.96
CA TRP A 64 11.65 0.45 12.85
C TRP A 64 11.14 0.88 14.22
N THR A 65 11.07 2.18 14.46
CA THR A 65 10.61 2.78 15.72
C THR A 65 9.31 3.55 15.51
N TYR A 66 8.26 3.23 16.29
CA TYR A 66 6.99 3.94 16.25
C TYR A 66 7.12 5.44 16.56
N ARG A 67 6.44 6.29 15.78
CA ARG A 67 6.43 7.76 15.90
C ARG A 67 5.05 8.39 16.03
N GLY A 68 4.02 7.59 16.31
CA GLY A 68 2.67 8.10 16.46
C GLY A 68 1.83 7.90 15.21
N THR A 69 0.84 8.76 15.03
CA THR A 69 -0.02 8.77 13.85
C THR A 69 -0.01 10.14 13.20
N VAL A 70 -0.20 10.18 11.89
CA VAL A 70 -0.38 11.42 11.12
C VAL A 70 -1.57 12.20 11.68
N LYS A 71 -1.44 13.53 11.72
CA LYS A 71 -2.47 14.45 12.22
C LYS A 71 -3.00 15.32 11.07
N GLY A 72 -4.24 15.80 11.20
CA GLY A 72 -4.80 16.79 10.29
C GLY A 72 -5.21 16.27 8.91
N LEU A 73 -5.53 14.97 8.79
CA LEU A 73 -5.97 14.36 7.53
C LEU A 73 -7.47 14.55 7.25
N ASP A 74 -8.26 14.73 8.32
CA ASP A 74 -9.71 14.88 8.26
C ASP A 74 -10.13 16.13 7.48
N ALA A 75 -11.25 16.04 6.75
CA ALA A 75 -11.86 17.22 6.15
C ALA A 75 -12.40 18.17 7.25
N PRO A 76 -12.36 19.50 7.06
CA PRO A 76 -12.79 20.45 8.09
C PRO A 76 -14.25 20.29 8.54
N ASP A 77 -15.12 19.79 7.65
CA ASP A 77 -16.55 19.60 7.90
C ASP A 77 -16.89 18.16 8.35
N ASP A 78 -15.90 17.25 8.42
CA ASP A 78 -16.10 15.89 8.87
C ASP A 78 -15.88 15.80 10.38
N ASP A 79 -16.97 15.66 11.14
CA ASP A 79 -16.91 15.45 12.59
C ASP A 79 -16.55 14.00 12.96
N GLY A 80 -15.83 13.84 14.08
CA GLY A 80 -15.59 12.54 14.69
C GLY A 80 -14.40 11.78 14.10
N LEU A 81 -14.44 10.45 14.19
CA LEU A 81 -13.38 9.57 13.72
C LEU A 81 -13.64 9.17 12.27
N ASN A 82 -12.75 9.55 11.36
CA ASN A 82 -12.79 9.11 9.96
C ASN A 82 -11.77 8.02 9.68
N THR A 83 -11.86 7.44 8.49
CA THR A 83 -11.06 6.29 8.08
C THR A 83 -10.04 6.70 7.03
N HIS A 84 -8.80 6.33 7.27
CA HIS A 84 -7.64 6.55 6.41
C HIS A 84 -6.97 5.22 6.11
N TRP A 85 -6.81 4.86 4.83
CA TRP A 85 -6.19 3.61 4.41
C TRP A 85 -5.17 3.80 3.30
N ALA A 86 -4.21 2.87 3.23
CA ALA A 86 -3.28 2.66 2.12
C ALA A 86 -2.72 3.98 1.58
N PRO A 87 -1.92 4.71 2.38
CA PRO A 87 -1.29 5.93 1.92
C PRO A 87 -0.28 5.59 0.82
N GLU A 88 -0.30 6.33 -0.28
CA GLU A 88 0.81 6.41 -1.23
C GLU A 88 1.53 7.73 -1.01
N ILE A 89 2.85 7.71 -0.80
CA ILE A 89 3.63 8.91 -0.49
C ILE A 89 4.90 8.96 -1.33
N ILE A 90 5.06 10.03 -2.09
CA ILE A 90 6.27 10.27 -2.89
C ILE A 90 6.78 11.70 -2.74
N TRP A 91 8.10 11.88 -2.85
CA TRP A 91 8.71 13.20 -3.03
C TRP A 91 8.76 13.53 -4.52
N ALA A 92 8.09 14.61 -4.90
CA ALA A 92 7.99 15.05 -6.28
C ALA A 92 7.78 16.57 -6.32
N GLU A 93 8.26 17.22 -7.39
CA GLU A 93 8.03 18.66 -7.61
C GLU A 93 8.42 19.56 -6.40
N GLY A 94 9.41 19.12 -5.61
CA GLY A 94 9.95 19.87 -4.46
C GLY A 94 9.19 19.74 -3.14
N GLN A 95 8.25 18.80 -3.03
CA GLN A 95 7.52 18.51 -1.78
C GLN A 95 7.05 17.05 -1.73
N TYR A 96 6.51 16.61 -0.60
CA TYR A 96 5.82 15.32 -0.51
C TYR A 96 4.38 15.44 -0.98
N HIS A 97 3.92 14.41 -1.66
CA HIS A 97 2.53 14.21 -2.05
C HIS A 97 2.04 12.91 -1.43
N MET A 98 0.89 12.94 -0.78
CA MET A 98 0.19 11.76 -0.29
C MET A 98 -1.13 11.58 -1.02
N PHE A 99 -1.38 10.38 -1.53
CA PHE A 99 -2.66 9.96 -2.10
C PHE A 99 -3.26 8.89 -1.21
N LEU A 100 -4.35 9.24 -0.53
CA LEU A 100 -4.86 8.47 0.60
C LEU A 100 -6.30 8.04 0.36
N SER A 101 -6.60 6.77 0.64
CA SER A 101 -7.98 6.29 0.64
C SER A 101 -8.70 6.85 1.86
N TYR A 102 -9.78 7.58 1.62
CA TYR A 102 -10.51 8.35 2.63
C TYR A 102 -12.00 7.96 2.66
N ILE A 103 -12.50 7.67 3.87
CA ILE A 103 -13.92 7.41 4.15
C ILE A 103 -14.34 8.26 5.35
N THR A 104 -15.39 9.05 5.19
CA THR A 104 -16.01 9.78 6.29
C THR A 104 -16.64 8.80 7.28
N GLY A 105 -16.29 8.94 8.56
CA GLY A 105 -16.80 8.13 9.67
C GLY A 105 -16.17 6.73 9.81
N THR A 106 -16.78 5.93 10.69
CA THR A 106 -16.38 4.54 10.99
C THR A 106 -17.51 3.53 10.68
N PRO A 107 -17.88 3.34 9.40
CA PRO A 107 -18.95 2.43 9.06
C PRO A 107 -18.61 0.99 9.44
N THR A 108 -19.64 0.18 9.68
CA THR A 108 -19.47 -1.25 10.04
C THR A 108 -19.68 -2.16 8.82
N HIS A 109 -19.82 -1.56 7.63
CA HIS A 109 -20.17 -2.19 6.37
C HIS A 109 -19.52 -1.46 5.18
N TRP A 110 -19.43 -2.13 4.03
CA TRP A 110 -18.78 -1.61 2.82
C TRP A 110 -19.63 -0.69 1.93
N LYS A 111 -20.92 -0.51 2.25
CA LYS A 111 -21.87 0.30 1.46
C LYS A 111 -21.75 1.81 1.75
N VAL A 112 -20.55 2.35 1.62
CA VAL A 112 -20.21 3.77 1.84
C VAL A 112 -19.30 4.29 0.75
N ALA A 113 -19.37 5.57 0.42
CA ALA A 113 -18.44 6.16 -0.54
C ALA A 113 -17.02 6.22 0.03
N ARG A 114 -16.03 6.16 -0.84
CA ARG A 114 -14.61 6.21 -0.53
C ARG A 114 -13.85 6.79 -1.70
N THR A 115 -12.92 7.69 -1.41
CA THR A 115 -12.22 8.48 -2.41
C THR A 115 -10.74 8.44 -2.17
N ILE A 116 -9.95 8.67 -3.22
CA ILE A 116 -8.54 9.00 -3.07
C ILE A 116 -8.44 10.50 -2.86
N THR A 117 -7.89 10.91 -1.71
CA THR A 117 -7.66 12.30 -1.36
C THR A 117 -6.17 12.62 -1.45
N HIS A 118 -5.86 13.75 -2.08
CA HIS A 118 -4.51 14.29 -2.15
C HIS A 118 -4.18 15.23 -0.99
N PHE A 119 -2.98 15.08 -0.46
CA PHE A 119 -2.34 15.96 0.51
C PHE A 119 -0.92 16.29 0.07
N THR A 120 -0.40 17.41 0.56
CA THR A 120 0.99 17.80 0.36
C THR A 120 1.69 18.08 1.68
N SER A 121 3.00 17.89 1.74
CA SER A 121 3.78 18.19 2.94
C SER A 121 5.20 18.63 2.57
N PRO A 122 5.79 19.61 3.29
CA PRO A 122 7.19 19.96 3.09
C PRO A 122 8.16 19.01 3.82
N ASP A 123 7.68 18.21 4.79
CA ASP A 123 8.55 17.57 5.78
C ASP A 123 8.11 16.18 6.26
N LEU A 124 7.04 15.60 5.70
CA LEU A 124 6.36 14.36 6.10
C LEU A 124 5.55 14.43 7.41
N GLU A 125 5.58 15.56 8.11
CA GLU A 125 4.93 15.74 9.41
C GLU A 125 3.71 16.67 9.29
N ASN A 126 3.88 17.77 8.58
CA ASN A 126 2.89 18.81 8.40
C ASN A 126 2.18 18.63 7.06
N TRP A 127 0.95 18.14 7.09
CA TRP A 127 0.16 17.85 5.89
C TRP A 127 -0.88 18.93 5.60
N THR A 128 -1.00 19.30 4.34
CA THR A 128 -2.03 20.19 3.81
C THR A 128 -2.96 19.40 2.92
N ARG A 129 -4.26 19.38 3.24
CA ARG A 129 -5.28 18.73 2.42
C ARG A 129 -5.52 19.53 1.14
N VAL A 130 -5.33 18.89 -0.02
CA VAL A 130 -5.67 19.45 -1.34
C VAL A 130 -7.13 19.12 -1.65
N GLY A 131 -7.52 17.86 -1.49
CA GLY A 131 -8.91 17.41 -1.65
C GLY A 131 -9.05 16.08 -2.39
N PRO A 132 -10.29 15.57 -2.51
CA PRO A 132 -10.56 14.32 -3.22
C PRO A 132 -10.34 14.46 -4.73
N LEU A 133 -9.76 13.43 -5.34
CA LEU A 133 -9.62 13.32 -6.79
C LEU A 133 -10.95 12.99 -7.45
N LYS A 134 -11.15 13.48 -8.68
CA LYS A 134 -12.29 13.11 -9.53
C LYS A 134 -11.86 11.95 -10.43
N LEU A 135 -12.23 10.74 -10.03
CA LEU A 135 -11.85 9.48 -10.69
C LEU A 135 -13.07 8.83 -11.37
N SER A 136 -12.92 7.58 -11.83
CA SER A 136 -13.96 6.83 -12.54
C SER A 136 -15.22 6.58 -11.69
N SER A 137 -15.10 6.49 -10.37
CA SER A 137 -16.23 6.27 -9.46
C SER A 137 -16.01 6.89 -8.06
N ASN A 138 -16.97 6.70 -7.15
CA ASN A 138 -16.88 7.07 -5.73
C ASN A 138 -16.56 5.86 -4.83
N ASN A 139 -15.96 4.81 -5.40
CA ASN A 139 -15.50 3.61 -4.72
C ASN A 139 -14.03 3.31 -5.06
N CYS A 140 -13.20 4.35 -5.06
CA CYS A 140 -11.79 4.28 -5.45
C CYS A 140 -10.88 4.34 -4.22
N ILE A 141 -9.91 3.43 -4.16
CA ILE A 141 -8.93 3.29 -3.07
C ILE A 141 -7.58 2.83 -3.63
N ASP A 142 -6.58 2.74 -2.76
CA ASP A 142 -5.28 2.11 -3.00
C ASP A 142 -4.54 2.74 -4.18
N ALA A 143 -4.11 4.00 -4.01
CA ALA A 143 -3.35 4.70 -5.03
C ALA A 143 -1.91 4.17 -5.11
N CYS A 144 -1.30 4.30 -6.29
CA CYS A 144 0.14 4.31 -6.50
C CYS A 144 0.48 5.37 -7.56
N VAL A 145 1.58 6.10 -7.38
CA VAL A 145 2.01 7.14 -8.31
C VAL A 145 3.44 6.91 -8.80
N PHE A 146 3.62 6.94 -10.11
CA PHE A 146 4.92 6.80 -10.75
C PHE A 146 5.08 7.79 -11.91
N ARG A 147 6.30 8.31 -12.08
CA ARG A 147 6.63 9.18 -13.23
C ARG A 147 6.95 8.33 -14.44
N SER A 148 6.03 8.31 -15.38
CA SER A 148 6.09 7.44 -16.54
C SER A 148 7.10 7.93 -17.60
N PRO A 149 7.56 7.06 -18.52
CA PRO A 149 8.59 7.39 -19.51
C PRO A 149 8.15 8.45 -20.54
N ASP A 150 6.84 8.60 -20.73
CA ASP A 150 6.22 9.66 -21.52
C ASP A 150 6.34 11.06 -20.86
N GLY A 151 6.86 11.12 -19.63
CA GLY A 151 7.08 12.33 -18.85
C GLY A 151 5.90 12.75 -17.98
N LEU A 152 4.79 12.01 -18.02
CA LEU A 152 3.60 12.27 -17.21
C LEU A 152 3.74 11.61 -15.83
N TRP A 153 3.19 12.26 -14.82
CA TRP A 153 2.85 11.59 -13.57
C TRP A 153 1.60 10.76 -13.82
N ARG A 154 1.61 9.51 -13.39
CA ARG A 154 0.49 8.60 -13.55
C ARG A 154 0.15 7.99 -12.19
N LEU A 155 -1.14 7.98 -11.89
CA LEU A 155 -1.72 7.41 -10.68
C LEU A 155 -2.51 6.18 -11.09
N TRP A 156 -2.16 5.02 -10.54
CA TRP A 156 -2.92 3.79 -10.63
C TRP A 156 -3.72 3.61 -9.35
N TYR A 157 -4.93 3.08 -9.46
CA TYR A 157 -5.81 2.88 -8.31
C TYR A 157 -6.79 1.75 -8.52
N LYS A 158 -7.28 1.18 -7.42
CA LYS A 158 -8.39 0.24 -7.43
C LYS A 158 -9.72 0.97 -7.56
N ASP A 159 -10.58 0.52 -8.47
CA ASP A 159 -11.98 0.92 -8.55
C ASP A 159 -12.91 -0.27 -8.25
N GLU A 160 -13.48 -0.28 -7.04
CA GLU A 160 -14.43 -1.31 -6.61
C GLU A 160 -15.80 -1.17 -7.28
N GLY A 161 -16.14 0.05 -7.73
CA GLY A 161 -17.33 0.29 -8.54
C GLY A 161 -17.25 -0.33 -9.94
N GLN A 162 -16.05 -0.71 -10.37
CA GLN A 162 -15.75 -1.30 -11.66
C GLN A 162 -15.10 -2.69 -11.51
N GLY A 163 -15.61 -3.51 -10.58
CA GLY A 163 -15.19 -4.90 -10.45
C GLY A 163 -13.88 -5.12 -9.68
N SER A 164 -13.42 -4.14 -8.90
CA SER A 164 -12.08 -4.15 -8.26
C SER A 164 -10.98 -4.31 -9.32
N SER A 165 -11.02 -3.40 -10.29
CA SER A 165 -10.07 -3.27 -11.39
C SER A 165 -9.03 -2.20 -11.09
N THR A 166 -7.90 -2.23 -11.80
CA THR A 166 -6.93 -1.12 -11.78
C THR A 166 -7.27 -0.12 -12.87
N TRP A 167 -7.45 1.14 -12.49
CA TRP A 167 -7.63 2.29 -13.37
C TRP A 167 -6.47 3.26 -13.25
N SER A 168 -6.33 4.18 -14.20
CA SER A 168 -5.33 5.24 -14.15
C SER A 168 -5.89 6.65 -14.39
N ALA A 169 -5.16 7.62 -13.85
CA ALA A 169 -5.26 9.03 -14.16
C ALA A 169 -3.87 9.61 -14.37
N THR A 170 -3.75 10.68 -15.14
CA THR A 170 -2.47 11.35 -15.44
C THR A 170 -2.46 12.81 -15.03
N SER A 171 -1.27 13.31 -14.70
CA SER A 171 -1.01 14.70 -14.34
C SER A 171 0.33 15.15 -14.92
N THR A 172 0.44 16.45 -15.21
CA THR A 172 1.70 17.08 -15.61
C THR A 172 2.43 17.73 -14.43
N ASP A 173 1.77 17.91 -13.29
CA ASP A 173 2.24 18.77 -12.20
C ASP A 173 1.95 18.19 -10.80
N MET A 174 1.47 16.95 -10.71
CA MET A 174 1.06 16.27 -9.47
C MET A 174 -0.16 16.86 -8.76
N MET A 175 -0.79 17.89 -9.32
CA MET A 175 -1.91 18.61 -8.71
C MET A 175 -3.21 18.39 -9.48
N ASP A 176 -3.17 18.59 -10.79
CA ASP A 176 -4.34 18.45 -11.66
C ASP A 176 -4.34 17.08 -12.34
N TRP A 177 -5.33 16.24 -12.00
CA TRP A 177 -5.45 14.87 -12.47
C TRP A 177 -6.54 14.71 -13.53
N LYS A 178 -6.23 14.00 -14.61
CA LYS A 178 -7.15 13.67 -15.70
C LYS A 178 -7.34 12.16 -15.75
N LEU A 179 -8.59 11.70 -15.69
CA LEU A 179 -8.93 10.30 -15.90
C LEU A 179 -8.37 9.81 -17.24
N GLU A 180 -7.60 8.73 -17.21
CA GLU A 180 -7.01 8.11 -18.40
C GLU A 180 -7.86 6.90 -18.83
N GLY A 181 -8.07 5.92 -17.95
CA GLY A 181 -8.96 4.81 -18.22
C GLY A 181 -8.64 3.53 -17.45
N LEU A 182 -9.28 2.43 -17.87
CA LEU A 182 -9.04 1.09 -17.33
C LEU A 182 -7.65 0.59 -17.76
N VAL A 183 -6.87 0.08 -16.78
CA VAL A 183 -5.53 -0.51 -17.01
C VAL A 183 -5.59 -2.04 -16.94
N LEU A 184 -6.08 -2.59 -15.83
CA LEU A 184 -6.24 -4.03 -15.63
C LEU A 184 -7.71 -4.34 -15.29
N PRO A 185 -8.41 -5.20 -16.05
CA PRO A 185 -9.78 -5.57 -15.74
C PRO A 185 -9.86 -6.32 -14.40
N GLY A 186 -11.00 -6.17 -13.72
CA GLY A 186 -11.37 -6.93 -12.53
C GLY A 186 -12.54 -7.85 -12.83
N SER A 187 -13.35 -8.17 -11.83
CA SER A 187 -14.52 -9.05 -11.99
C SER A 187 -15.61 -8.42 -12.87
N PRO A 188 -16.28 -9.20 -13.75
CA PRO A 188 -16.12 -10.64 -13.97
C PRO A 188 -15.06 -11.02 -15.03
N GLU A 189 -14.44 -10.06 -15.71
CA GLU A 189 -13.57 -10.31 -16.86
C GLU A 189 -12.20 -10.91 -16.46
N ALA A 190 -11.73 -10.63 -15.26
CA ALA A 190 -10.47 -11.08 -14.70
C ALA A 190 -10.54 -11.17 -13.16
N PRO A 191 -9.53 -11.74 -12.48
CA PRO A 191 -9.48 -11.74 -11.03
C PRO A 191 -9.59 -10.30 -10.46
N PRO A 192 -10.52 -10.05 -9.52
CA PRO A 192 -10.51 -8.80 -8.79
C PRO A 192 -9.21 -8.67 -8.00
N HIS A 193 -8.76 -7.44 -7.76
CA HIS A 193 -7.49 -7.19 -7.06
C HIS A 193 -7.48 -5.80 -6.38
N GLU A 194 -6.42 -5.53 -5.62
CA GLU A 194 -6.18 -4.25 -4.95
C GLU A 194 -4.68 -3.89 -4.88
N GLY A 195 -4.35 -2.79 -4.20
CA GLY A 195 -2.96 -2.36 -3.95
C GLY A 195 -2.04 -2.36 -5.17
N PRO A 196 -2.35 -1.63 -6.26
CA PRO A 196 -1.39 -1.46 -7.34
C PRO A 196 -0.11 -0.79 -6.79
N ASN A 197 1.06 -1.27 -7.20
CA ASN A 197 2.34 -0.60 -6.95
C ASN A 197 3.24 -0.70 -8.18
N VAL A 198 3.78 0.43 -8.65
CA VAL A 198 4.53 0.57 -9.90
C VAL A 198 5.95 1.06 -9.64
N PHE A 199 6.94 0.36 -10.20
CA PHE A 199 8.35 0.70 -10.05
C PHE A 199 9.19 0.26 -11.25
N GLU A 200 10.36 0.89 -11.43
CA GLU A 200 11.33 0.55 -12.47
C GLU A 200 12.49 -0.25 -11.88
N MET A 201 12.79 -1.43 -12.44
CA MET A 201 13.95 -2.22 -12.04
C MET A 201 14.42 -3.13 -13.17
N GLY A 202 15.75 -3.21 -13.36
CA GLY A 202 16.37 -4.11 -14.35
C GLY A 202 16.02 -3.76 -15.80
N GLY A 203 15.75 -2.50 -16.10
CA GLY A 203 15.39 -2.01 -17.43
C GLY A 203 13.93 -2.25 -17.84
N TRP A 204 13.07 -2.60 -16.89
CA TRP A 204 11.62 -2.81 -17.11
C TRP A 204 10.82 -2.05 -16.07
N TYR A 205 9.56 -1.79 -16.40
CA TYR A 205 8.56 -1.35 -15.45
C TYR A 205 7.76 -2.54 -14.94
N TRP A 206 7.49 -2.54 -13.64
CA TRP A 206 6.73 -3.57 -12.95
C TRP A 206 5.49 -2.96 -12.34
N LEU A 207 4.39 -3.71 -12.38
CA LEU A 207 3.17 -3.43 -11.64
C LEU A 207 2.84 -4.68 -10.84
N ILE A 208 2.68 -4.54 -9.53
CA ILE A 208 2.14 -5.60 -8.68
C ILE A 208 0.74 -5.24 -8.18
N THR A 209 -0.12 -6.24 -7.98
CA THR A 209 -1.44 -6.08 -7.37
C THR A 209 -1.76 -7.25 -6.43
N ASP A 210 -2.44 -6.99 -5.31
CA ASP A 210 -2.90 -8.03 -4.39
C ASP A 210 -4.17 -8.71 -4.94
N GLU A 211 -4.07 -9.98 -5.33
CA GLU A 211 -5.22 -10.83 -5.74
C GLU A 211 -5.84 -11.58 -4.55
N TRP A 212 -5.60 -11.11 -3.33
CA TRP A 212 -5.93 -11.73 -2.05
C TRP A 212 -5.38 -13.14 -1.83
N ARG A 213 -4.36 -13.50 -2.59
CA ARG A 213 -3.68 -14.81 -2.58
C ARG A 213 -2.20 -14.68 -2.96
N GLY A 214 -1.63 -13.51 -2.70
CA GLY A 214 -0.33 -13.08 -3.18
C GLY A 214 -0.43 -11.97 -4.22
N GLN A 215 0.74 -11.52 -4.66
CA GLN A 215 0.90 -10.39 -5.56
C GLN A 215 0.96 -10.88 -7.02
N ALA A 216 -0.03 -10.51 -7.83
CA ALA A 216 0.06 -10.65 -9.27
C ALA A 216 1.12 -9.69 -9.81
N VAL A 217 1.97 -10.17 -10.72
CA VAL A 217 3.09 -9.41 -11.28
C VAL A 217 2.85 -9.17 -12.75
N TYR A 218 3.05 -7.93 -13.19
CA TYR A 218 2.99 -7.50 -14.58
C TYR A 218 4.27 -6.76 -14.95
N ARG A 219 4.69 -6.89 -16.21
CA ARG A 219 5.86 -6.23 -16.78
C ARG A 219 5.43 -5.32 -17.93
N SER A 220 6.10 -4.18 -18.08
CA SER A 220 5.88 -3.23 -19.17
C SER A 220 7.19 -2.62 -19.66
N ASP A 221 7.20 -2.20 -20.93
CA ASP A 221 8.24 -1.39 -21.57
C ASP A 221 7.93 0.13 -21.48
N ASP A 222 6.67 0.50 -21.26
CA ASP A 222 6.18 1.86 -21.48
C ASP A 222 5.22 2.37 -20.39
N THR A 223 4.93 1.56 -19.36
CA THR A 223 3.93 1.79 -18.29
C THR A 223 2.47 1.85 -18.75
N LEU A 224 2.19 1.61 -20.03
CA LEU A 224 0.86 1.64 -20.62
C LEU A 224 0.37 0.22 -20.92
N ASN A 225 1.26 -0.62 -21.45
CA ASN A 225 0.97 -1.96 -21.87
C ASN A 225 1.59 -2.97 -20.90
N TRP A 226 0.75 -3.76 -20.25
CA TRP A 226 1.16 -4.66 -19.17
C TRP A 226 1.03 -6.12 -19.57
N THR A 227 2.12 -6.88 -19.45
CA THR A 227 2.14 -8.33 -19.66
C THR A 227 2.22 -9.05 -18.32
N ARG A 228 1.22 -9.87 -18.02
CA ARG A 228 1.19 -10.64 -16.76
C ARG A 228 2.29 -11.70 -16.74
N GLN A 229 3.07 -11.72 -15.67
CA GLN A 229 4.11 -12.71 -15.40
C GLN A 229 3.57 -13.91 -14.60
N GLY A 230 2.72 -13.67 -13.61
CA GLY A 230 2.27 -14.70 -12.67
C GLY A 230 1.92 -14.12 -11.31
N ILE A 231 1.96 -14.95 -10.26
CA ILE A 231 1.76 -14.54 -8.86
C ILE A 231 3.00 -14.90 -8.05
N VAL A 232 3.37 -14.03 -7.12
CA VAL A 232 4.39 -14.27 -6.09
C VAL A 232 3.79 -14.07 -4.69
N GLY A 233 4.44 -14.59 -3.64
CA GLY A 233 3.97 -14.39 -2.27
C GLY A 233 2.71 -15.17 -1.88
N GLY A 234 2.26 -16.11 -2.71
CA GLY A 234 1.17 -17.04 -2.39
C GLY A 234 1.62 -18.22 -1.51
N GLU A 235 2.91 -18.57 -1.55
CA GLU A 235 3.47 -19.68 -0.75
C GLU A 235 3.98 -19.18 0.60
N PRO A 236 3.85 -19.98 1.69
CA PRO A 236 4.26 -19.57 3.03
C PRO A 236 5.77 -19.35 3.14
N GLY A 237 6.19 -18.36 3.93
CA GLY A 237 7.59 -18.14 4.31
C GLY A 237 8.05 -19.14 5.37
N SER A 238 9.30 -19.01 5.81
CA SER A 238 9.91 -19.91 6.80
C SER A 238 9.55 -19.57 8.25
N ASP A 239 9.36 -18.29 8.57
CA ASP A 239 9.02 -17.82 9.92
C ASP A 239 7.58 -18.20 10.34
N PRO A 240 7.32 -18.62 11.60
CA PRO A 240 5.97 -18.95 12.07
C PRO A 240 4.95 -17.82 11.93
N MET A 241 5.38 -16.56 11.96
CA MET A 241 4.52 -15.38 11.81
C MET A 241 4.31 -14.99 10.35
N ASP A 242 5.01 -15.64 9.40
CA ASP A 242 4.99 -15.31 7.98
C ASP A 242 4.51 -16.48 7.12
N LYS A 243 3.43 -17.15 7.55
CA LYS A 243 2.85 -18.32 6.87
C LYS A 243 1.67 -18.00 5.96
N LYS A 244 1.35 -16.72 5.80
CA LYS A 244 0.10 -16.23 5.20
C LYS A 244 0.35 -15.62 3.82
N TYR A 245 -0.71 -15.33 3.06
CA TYR A 245 -0.53 -14.66 1.77
C TYR A 245 0.09 -13.27 1.95
N VAL A 246 1.01 -12.90 1.05
CA VAL A 246 1.55 -11.54 0.95
C VAL A 246 0.43 -10.61 0.50
N ARG A 247 -0.01 -9.72 1.39
CA ARG A 247 -1.05 -8.71 1.11
C ARG A 247 -0.44 -7.39 0.63
N HIS A 248 -1.30 -6.41 0.32
CA HIS A 248 -0.96 -5.04 -0.11
C HIS A 248 0.47 -4.63 0.25
N ALA A 249 1.26 -4.32 -0.78
CA ALA A 249 2.70 -4.15 -0.65
C ALA A 249 3.18 -2.85 -1.30
N ASP A 250 4.26 -2.32 -0.74
CA ASP A 250 5.04 -1.22 -1.31
C ASP A 250 6.45 -1.68 -1.67
N VAL A 251 7.05 -1.02 -2.66
CA VAL A 251 8.36 -1.37 -3.22
C VAL A 251 9.27 -0.17 -3.28
N VAL A 252 10.43 -0.29 -2.63
CA VAL A 252 11.51 0.69 -2.70
C VAL A 252 12.70 0.08 -3.43
N VAL A 253 12.98 0.59 -4.63
CA VAL A 253 14.14 0.17 -5.44
C VAL A 253 15.43 0.73 -4.84
N ASN A 254 16.40 -0.14 -4.57
CA ASN A 254 17.72 0.21 -4.06
C ASN A 254 18.81 -0.42 -4.93
N GLY A 255 19.28 0.33 -5.93
CA GLY A 255 20.31 -0.13 -6.85
C GLY A 255 19.83 -1.25 -7.79
N ASP A 256 20.36 -2.46 -7.61
CA ASP A 256 20.09 -3.64 -8.45
C ASP A 256 18.99 -4.56 -7.93
N HIS A 257 18.44 -4.24 -6.76
CA HIS A 257 17.34 -4.96 -6.12
C HIS A 257 16.30 -3.97 -5.59
N ALA A 258 15.20 -4.50 -5.04
CA ALA A 258 14.23 -3.69 -4.31
C ALA A 258 13.84 -4.36 -3.00
N ALA A 259 13.53 -3.54 -1.99
CA ALA A 259 12.84 -3.97 -0.79
C ALA A 259 11.33 -3.95 -1.09
N LEU A 260 10.64 -5.08 -0.87
CA LEU A 260 9.18 -5.14 -0.87
C LEU A 260 8.70 -5.24 0.57
N TYR A 261 7.89 -4.27 0.99
CA TYR A 261 7.24 -4.22 2.31
C TYR A 261 5.80 -4.67 2.17
N TYR A 262 5.38 -5.64 2.97
CA TYR A 262 4.03 -6.20 2.90
C TYR A 262 3.52 -6.53 4.29
N PHE A 263 2.21 -6.69 4.44
CA PHE A 263 1.63 -7.17 5.70
C PHE A 263 1.02 -8.56 5.57
N THR A 264 0.88 -9.23 6.72
CA THR A 264 0.09 -10.45 6.85
C THR A 264 -0.84 -10.38 8.07
N HIS A 265 -1.94 -11.12 8.04
CA HIS A 265 -2.71 -11.46 9.23
C HIS A 265 -2.17 -12.74 9.86
N CYS A 266 -1.08 -12.65 10.61
CA CYS A 266 -0.23 -13.80 10.99
C CYS A 266 -1.01 -14.98 11.61
N GLN A 267 -2.14 -14.71 12.27
CA GLN A 267 -2.94 -15.71 13.00
C GLN A 267 -4.29 -16.02 12.33
N TRP A 268 -4.65 -15.38 11.21
CA TRP A 268 -5.88 -15.65 10.50
C TRP A 268 -5.78 -16.94 9.66
N ASP A 269 -6.75 -17.85 9.79
CA ASP A 269 -6.92 -18.97 8.86
C ASP A 269 -7.67 -18.51 7.59
N GLU A 270 -6.95 -17.80 6.71
CA GLU A 270 -7.51 -17.19 5.51
C GLU A 270 -8.12 -18.18 4.49
N VAL A 271 -7.81 -19.48 4.60
CA VAL A 271 -8.40 -20.53 3.75
C VAL A 271 -9.68 -21.08 4.38
N GLY A 272 -9.66 -21.38 5.68
CA GLY A 272 -10.83 -21.88 6.41
C GLY A 272 -11.87 -20.81 6.75
N GLN A 273 -11.50 -19.54 6.71
CA GLN A 273 -12.32 -18.40 7.14
C GLN A 273 -12.40 -17.33 6.03
N PRO A 274 -13.07 -17.63 4.91
CA PRO A 274 -13.13 -16.74 3.74
C PRO A 274 -13.88 -15.42 4.00
N GLU A 275 -14.71 -15.38 5.05
CA GLU A 275 -15.46 -14.18 5.45
C GLU A 275 -14.58 -13.10 6.12
N GLY A 276 -13.33 -13.43 6.45
CA GLY A 276 -12.38 -12.53 7.13
C GLY A 276 -11.95 -13.02 8.51
N PRO A 277 -11.02 -12.29 9.16
CA PRO A 277 -10.52 -12.63 10.49
C PRO A 277 -11.62 -12.49 11.56
N PRO A 278 -12.00 -13.58 12.26
CA PRO A 278 -13.20 -13.61 13.10
C PRO A 278 -13.05 -12.87 14.43
N ASP A 279 -11.83 -12.74 14.96
CA ASP A 279 -11.56 -12.25 16.30
C ASP A 279 -10.31 -11.35 16.34
N VAL A 280 -10.06 -10.71 17.50
CA VAL A 280 -8.93 -9.81 17.72
C VAL A 280 -7.58 -10.45 17.38
N THR A 281 -7.41 -11.73 17.71
CA THR A 281 -6.16 -12.48 17.47
C THR A 281 -5.93 -12.65 15.96
N ALA A 282 -6.95 -13.05 15.21
CA ALA A 282 -6.86 -13.18 13.75
C ALA A 282 -6.76 -11.82 13.03
N ARG A 283 -7.30 -10.74 13.60
CA ARG A 283 -7.25 -9.39 13.03
C ARG A 283 -5.86 -8.77 13.09
N ALA A 284 -5.04 -9.17 14.06
CA ALA A 284 -3.69 -8.64 14.22
C ALA A 284 -2.87 -8.79 12.94
N THR A 285 -2.10 -7.77 12.61
CA THR A 285 -1.21 -7.77 11.45
C THR A 285 0.21 -7.42 11.80
N ALA A 286 1.14 -7.91 10.99
CA ALA A 286 2.53 -7.54 11.07
C ALA A 286 3.06 -7.20 9.67
N ILE A 287 3.99 -6.25 9.62
CA ILE A 287 4.70 -5.89 8.41
C ILE A 287 6.00 -6.69 8.35
N HIS A 288 6.29 -7.19 7.15
CA HIS A 288 7.44 -7.97 6.77
C HIS A 288 8.17 -7.28 5.62
N GLN A 289 9.36 -7.78 5.30
CA GLN A 289 10.08 -7.40 4.09
C GLN A 289 10.52 -8.63 3.30
N ALA A 290 10.64 -8.44 2.00
CA ALA A 290 11.22 -9.38 1.06
C ALA A 290 12.15 -8.64 0.10
N ARG A 291 12.99 -9.39 -0.61
CA ARG A 291 13.84 -8.84 -1.66
C ARG A 291 13.26 -9.17 -3.03
N LEU A 292 13.20 -8.17 -3.90
CA LEU A 292 12.94 -8.34 -5.32
C LEU A 292 14.22 -8.22 -6.12
N SER A 293 14.34 -9.02 -7.18
CA SER A 293 15.42 -8.92 -8.16
C SER A 293 14.89 -9.23 -9.57
N VAL A 294 15.67 -8.92 -10.60
CA VAL A 294 15.35 -9.31 -11.98
C VAL A 294 16.33 -10.36 -12.46
N VAL A 295 15.82 -11.54 -12.81
CA VAL A 295 16.61 -12.66 -13.35
C VAL A 295 15.97 -13.09 -14.67
N ASP A 296 16.76 -13.09 -15.75
CA ASP A 296 16.30 -13.46 -17.11
C ASP A 296 15.01 -12.73 -17.54
N GLY A 297 14.92 -11.44 -17.21
CA GLY A 297 13.78 -10.58 -17.55
C GLY A 297 12.49 -10.87 -16.76
N LYS A 298 12.60 -11.58 -15.62
CA LYS A 298 11.49 -11.87 -14.70
C LYS A 298 11.74 -11.28 -13.32
N LEU A 299 10.69 -10.75 -12.70
CA LEU A 299 10.73 -10.33 -11.31
C LEU A 299 10.74 -11.56 -10.41
N VAL A 300 11.77 -11.69 -9.58
CA VAL A 300 11.94 -12.77 -8.62
C VAL A 300 11.71 -12.24 -7.23
N PHE A 301 10.85 -12.92 -6.48
CA PHE A 301 10.49 -12.60 -5.10
C PHE A 301 11.19 -13.55 -4.14
N GLU A 302 12.07 -13.01 -3.30
CA GLU A 302 12.74 -13.73 -2.22
C GLU A 302 12.10 -13.33 -0.88
N ARG A 303 11.17 -14.17 -0.41
CA ARG A 303 10.47 -13.98 0.87
C ARG A 303 11.41 -14.08 2.07
N ASP A 304 12.22 -15.13 2.09
CA ASP A 304 13.01 -15.55 3.26
C ASP A 304 14.36 -14.84 3.39
N VAL A 305 14.32 -13.52 3.60
CA VAL A 305 15.54 -12.75 3.89
C VAL A 305 15.95 -12.87 5.37
N PRO A 306 17.23 -12.69 5.74
CA PRO A 306 17.68 -12.61 7.13
C PRO A 306 16.93 -11.55 7.95
N ALA A 307 16.65 -11.85 9.22
CA ALA A 307 16.05 -10.88 10.13
C ALA A 307 17.00 -9.69 10.36
N GLY A 308 16.47 -8.48 10.36
CA GLY A 308 17.26 -7.25 10.50
C GLY A 308 18.14 -6.91 9.29
N LEU A 309 17.96 -7.57 8.14
CA LEU A 309 18.64 -7.18 6.91
C LEU A 309 18.20 -5.76 6.49
N ALA A 310 19.13 -4.83 6.45
CA ALA A 310 18.89 -3.47 5.95
C ALA A 310 18.94 -3.46 4.41
N LEU A 311 17.78 -3.62 3.76
CA LEU A 311 17.68 -3.62 2.30
C LEU A 311 17.80 -2.21 1.68
N LEU A 312 17.75 -1.16 2.49
CA LEU A 312 17.86 0.24 2.06
C LEU A 312 19.16 0.91 2.51
N ALA A 313 20.14 0.11 2.95
CA ALA A 313 21.49 0.57 3.29
C ALA A 313 22.39 0.71 2.06
#